data_AF-A0A2J9EQV7-F1
#
_entry.id   AF-A0A2J9EQV7-F1
#
_cell.length_a   1.000
_cell.length_b   1.000
_cell.length_c   1.000
_cell.angle_alpha   90.00
_cell.angle_beta   90.00
_cell.angle_gamma   90.00
#
_symmetry.space_group_name_H-M   'P 1'
#
loop_
_entity.id
_entity.type
_entity.pdbx_description
1 polymer ?
#
loop_
_entity_poly.entity_id
_entity_poly.type
_entity_poly.pdbx_seq_one_letter_code
_entity_poly.pdbx_strand_id
1 'polypeptide(L)'
;MLFHNDEKGHAIIGEAVISLALGEKEISVETLIAELSRMAENETHAARLTAISEARRWLKSYQHHDIRDRSELHWLTVAGREDDGKHSEDVIRLRPENDDER
;
A
#
# COMPACT_ATOMS: atom_id res chain seq x y z
N MET A 1 25.92 -10.90 -14.48
CA MET A 1 26.14 -9.95 -13.37
C MET A 1 24.88 -9.10 -13.25
N LEU A 2 24.04 -9.35 -12.23
CA LEU A 2 22.85 -8.55 -11.92
C LEU A 2 23.32 -7.36 -11.10
N PHE A 3 23.49 -6.20 -11.74
CA PHE A 3 23.86 -4.98 -11.05
C PHE A 3 22.68 -4.54 -10.19
N HIS A 4 22.91 -4.55 -8.88
CA HIS A 4 22.06 -3.93 -7.88
C HIS A 4 21.88 -2.45 -8.24
N ASN A 5 20.69 -2.06 -8.67
CA ASN A 5 20.30 -0.67 -8.91
C ASN A 5 19.20 -0.20 -7.94
N ASP A 6 18.98 -0.96 -6.86
CA ASP A 6 17.86 -0.78 -5.93
C ASP A 6 17.87 0.60 -5.25
N GLU A 7 19.05 1.21 -5.10
CA GLU A 7 19.21 2.53 -4.49
C GLU A 7 19.03 3.69 -5.49
N LYS A 8 19.16 3.45 -6.80
CA LYS A 8 18.91 4.45 -7.86
C LYS A 8 17.51 4.36 -8.47
N GLY A 9 16.77 3.30 -8.18
CA GLY A 9 15.47 3.00 -8.79
C GLY A 9 14.41 4.10 -8.63
N HIS A 10 14.54 4.96 -7.63
CA HIS A 10 13.54 5.99 -7.33
C HIS A 10 14.01 7.43 -7.55
N ALA A 11 15.20 7.66 -8.14
CA ALA A 11 15.68 9.01 -8.42
C ALA A 11 14.67 9.84 -9.25
N ILE A 12 13.92 9.16 -10.13
CA ILE A 12 12.90 9.77 -10.98
C ILE A 12 11.67 10.26 -10.20
N ILE A 13 11.37 9.63 -9.06
CA ILE A 13 10.32 10.09 -8.14
C ILE A 13 10.78 11.39 -7.48
N GLY A 14 12.04 11.44 -7.02
CA GLY A 14 12.63 12.66 -6.47
C GLY A 14 12.63 13.81 -7.48
N GLU A 15 12.95 13.53 -8.75
CA GLU A 15 12.89 14.53 -9.82
C GLU A 15 11.46 15.07 -10.04
N ALA A 16 10.44 14.19 -10.01
CA ALA A 16 9.05 14.59 -10.09
C ALA A 16 8.62 15.43 -8.87
N VAL A 17 9.04 15.05 -7.66
CA VAL A 17 8.78 15.82 -6.42
C VAL A 17 9.38 17.23 -6.53
N ILE A 18 10.62 17.35 -6.98
CA ILE A 18 11.29 18.65 -7.16
C ILE A 18 10.54 19.49 -8.19
N SER A 19 10.10 18.89 -9.29
CA SER A 19 9.33 19.59 -10.34
C SER A 19 7.99 20.10 -9.82
N LEU A 20 7.30 19.33 -8.97
CA LEU A 20 6.06 19.76 -8.30
C LEU A 20 6.33 20.87 -7.28
N ALA A 21 7.38 20.72 -6.45
CA ALA A 21 7.76 21.70 -5.44
C ALA A 21 8.15 23.04 -6.04
N LEU A 22 8.91 23.04 -7.13
CA LEU A 22 9.27 24.26 -7.89
C LEU A 22 8.04 24.92 -8.52
N GLY A 23 7.03 24.13 -8.87
CA GLY A 23 5.75 24.64 -9.39
C GLY A 23 4.75 25.06 -8.31
N GLU A 24 5.15 25.04 -7.02
CA GLU A 24 4.28 25.27 -5.85
C GLU A 24 3.00 24.40 -5.89
N LYS A 25 3.09 23.22 -6.51
CA LYS A 25 1.98 22.28 -6.61
C LYS A 25 1.95 21.39 -5.38
N GLU A 26 0.73 20.99 -5.00
CA GLU A 26 0.53 20.00 -3.96
C GLU A 26 1.28 18.70 -4.30
N ILE A 27 1.99 18.17 -3.33
CA ILE A 27 2.73 16.90 -3.45
C ILE A 27 1.83 15.80 -2.88
N SER A 28 1.15 15.09 -3.76
CA SER A 28 0.32 13.93 -3.46
C SER A 28 0.66 12.78 -4.41
N VAL A 29 0.23 11.57 -4.10
CA VAL A 29 0.49 10.42 -4.98
C VAL A 29 -0.17 10.62 -6.36
N GLU A 30 -1.33 11.26 -6.41
CA GLU A 30 -2.01 11.59 -7.67
C GLU A 30 -1.21 12.60 -8.49
N THR A 31 -0.72 13.68 -7.87
CA THR A 31 0.06 14.70 -8.59
C THR A 31 1.42 14.15 -9.04
N LEU A 32 2.03 13.25 -8.27
CA LEU A 32 3.24 12.54 -8.69
C LEU A 32 3.02 11.62 -9.89
N ILE A 33 1.92 10.86 -9.92
CA ILE A 33 1.59 10.01 -11.08
C ILE A 33 1.32 10.86 -12.32
N ALA A 34 0.65 12.01 -12.16
CA ALA A 34 0.39 12.95 -13.25
C ALA A 34 1.69 13.55 -13.79
N GLU A 35 2.58 14.02 -12.91
CA GLU A 35 3.87 14.61 -13.29
C GLU A 35 4.77 13.57 -13.98
N LEU A 36 4.83 12.35 -13.47
CA LEU A 36 5.56 11.24 -14.12
C LEU A 36 4.99 10.90 -15.50
N SER A 37 3.68 11.01 -15.69
CA SER A 37 3.06 10.78 -17.01
C SER A 37 3.44 11.88 -18.00
N ARG A 38 3.45 13.14 -17.54
CA ARG A 38 3.95 14.29 -18.32
C ARG A 38 5.43 14.15 -18.69
N MET A 39 6.26 13.64 -17.78
CA MET A 39 7.67 13.36 -18.06
C MET A 39 7.83 12.27 -19.13
N ALA A 40 6.99 11.23 -19.13
CA ALA A 40 7.02 10.16 -20.13
C ALA A 40 6.61 10.65 -21.53
N GLU A 41 5.63 11.55 -21.62
CA GLU A 41 5.17 12.11 -22.90
C GLU A 41 6.28 12.86 -23.65
N ASN A 42 7.19 13.49 -22.91
CA ASN A 42 8.32 14.25 -23.46
C ASN A 42 9.63 13.45 -23.55
N GLU A 43 9.62 12.17 -23.16
CA GLU A 43 10.82 11.35 -23.08
C GLU A 43 10.93 10.37 -24.25
N THR A 44 12.13 10.28 -24.83
CA THR A 44 12.43 9.39 -25.97
C THR A 44 13.36 8.25 -25.58
N HIS A 45 14.05 8.38 -24.44
CA HIS A 45 15.02 7.41 -23.97
C HIS A 45 14.30 6.23 -23.30
N ALA A 46 14.37 5.05 -23.94
CA ALA A 46 13.69 3.84 -23.49
C ALA A 46 13.98 3.47 -22.01
N ALA A 47 15.24 3.58 -21.56
CA ALA A 47 15.58 3.28 -20.16
C ALA A 47 14.89 4.23 -19.16
N ARG A 48 14.66 5.49 -19.55
CA ARG A 48 14.01 6.48 -18.70
C ARG A 48 12.50 6.26 -18.69
N LEU A 49 11.90 5.90 -19.83
CA LEU A 49 10.50 5.45 -19.89
C LEU A 49 10.23 4.23 -19.01
N THR A 50 11.16 3.26 -18.96
CA THR A 50 11.08 2.12 -18.05
C THR A 50 11.09 2.57 -16.60
N ALA A 51 12.05 3.43 -16.21
CA ALA A 51 12.14 3.95 -14.84
C ALA A 51 10.87 4.74 -14.43
N ILE A 52 10.30 5.54 -15.34
CA ILE A 52 9.04 6.25 -15.09
C ILE A 52 7.88 5.25 -14.88
N SER A 53 7.84 4.19 -15.67
CA SER A 53 6.79 3.16 -15.56
C SER A 53 6.90 2.37 -14.26
N GLU A 54 8.11 2.02 -13.84
CA GLU A 54 8.40 1.37 -12.55
C GLU A 54 8.00 2.28 -11.38
N ALA A 55 8.39 3.56 -11.42
CA ALA A 55 8.00 4.54 -10.42
C ALA A 55 6.47 4.69 -10.29
N ARG A 56 5.75 4.77 -11.42
CA ARG A 56 4.27 4.82 -11.42
C ARG A 56 3.66 3.56 -10.83
N ARG A 57 4.23 2.38 -11.11
CA ARG A 57 3.75 1.11 -10.56
C ARG A 57 3.97 1.06 -9.05
N TRP A 58 5.13 1.48 -8.58
CA TRP A 58 5.44 1.55 -7.15
C TRP A 58 4.49 2.48 -6.40
N LEU A 59 4.24 3.69 -6.92
CA LEU A 59 3.29 4.65 -6.34
C LEU A 59 1.85 4.11 -6.27
N LYS A 60 1.40 3.37 -7.29
CA LYS A 60 0.08 2.72 -7.28
C LYS A 60 0.02 1.60 -6.24
N SER A 61 1.06 0.78 -6.14
CA SER A 61 1.14 -0.27 -5.11
C SER A 61 1.12 0.32 -3.70
N TYR A 62 1.76 1.47 -3.49
CA TYR A 62 1.72 2.18 -2.21
C TYR A 62 0.30 2.61 -1.82
N GLN A 63 -0.52 3.14 -2.75
CA GLN A 63 -1.93 3.46 -2.47
C GLN A 63 -2.74 2.24 -2.01
N HIS A 64 -2.49 1.07 -2.62
CA HIS A 64 -3.17 -0.16 -2.24
C HIS A 64 -2.76 -0.65 -0.85
N HIS A 65 -1.52 -0.41 -0.43
CA HIS A 65 -1.03 -0.78 0.89
C HIS A 65 -1.60 0.14 1.98
N ASP A 66 -1.69 1.45 1.75
CA ASP A 66 -2.29 2.39 2.71
C ASP A 66 -3.76 2.04 3.02
N ILE A 67 -4.53 1.66 2.00
CA ILE A 67 -5.94 1.24 2.16
C ILE A 67 -6.03 -0.08 2.96
N ARG A 68 -5.10 -1.02 2.70
CA ARG A 68 -5.05 -2.30 3.41
C ARG A 68 -4.63 -2.12 4.87
N ASP A 69 -3.58 -1.36 5.15
CA ASP A 69 -3.12 -1.08 6.51
C ASP A 69 -4.18 -0.29 7.30
N ARG A 70 -4.89 0.66 6.67
CA ARG A 70 -6.05 1.31 7.30
C ARG A 70 -7.18 0.33 7.62
N SER A 71 -7.44 -0.63 6.75
CA SER A 71 -8.46 -1.66 6.97
C SER A 71 -8.02 -2.63 8.07
N GLU A 72 -6.72 -2.94 8.15
CA GLU A 72 -6.14 -3.77 9.20
C GLU A 72 -6.16 -3.04 10.57
N LEU A 73 -5.87 -1.74 10.59
CA LEU A 73 -6.02 -0.94 11.81
C LEU A 73 -7.49 -0.77 12.22
N HIS A 74 -8.42 -0.77 11.26
CA HIS A 74 -9.85 -0.63 11.55
C HIS A 74 -10.42 -1.83 12.31
N TRP A 75 -10.03 -3.08 12.01
CA TRP A 75 -10.48 -4.24 12.80
C TRP A 75 -9.90 -4.24 14.23
N LEU A 76 -8.66 -3.77 14.40
CA LEU A 76 -8.04 -3.58 15.72
C LEU A 76 -8.78 -2.51 16.55
N THR A 77 -9.29 -1.48 15.89
CA THR A 77 -10.01 -0.39 16.56
C THR A 77 -11.44 -0.79 16.92
N VAL A 78 -12.09 -1.64 16.12
CA VAL A 78 -13.42 -2.21 16.42
C VAL A 78 -13.37 -3.20 17.59
N ALA A 79 -12.27 -3.95 17.75
CA ALA A 79 -12.10 -4.89 18.87
C ALA A 79 -11.92 -4.20 20.24
N GLY A 80 -11.70 -2.88 20.27
CA GLY A 80 -11.57 -2.10 21.51
C GLY A 80 -12.87 -1.49 22.04
N ARG A 81 -14.02 -1.79 21.42
CA ARG A 81 -15.32 -1.28 21.86
C ARG A 81 -16.26 -2.43 22.21
N GLU A 82 -15.90 -3.17 23.25
CA GLU A 82 -16.85 -3.99 24.00
C GLU A 82 -17.53 -3.10 25.04
N ASP A 83 -18.85 -2.94 24.88
CA ASP A 83 -19.88 -3.14 25.92
C ASP A 83 -21.09 -2.22 25.67
N ASP A 84 -22.18 -2.81 25.15
CA ASP A 84 -23.41 -2.93 25.93
C ASP A 84 -24.40 -3.87 25.22
N GLY A 85 -24.56 -5.06 25.81
CA GLY A 85 -25.81 -5.84 25.81
C GLY A 85 -26.38 -6.35 24.49
N LYS A 86 -26.10 -7.61 24.16
CA LYS A 86 -27.13 -8.69 24.16
C LYS A 86 -26.56 -10.05 23.77
N HIS A 87 -26.83 -10.98 24.68
CA HIS A 87 -26.80 -12.43 24.55
C HIS A 87 -27.01 -12.94 23.11
N SER A 88 -26.01 -13.64 22.55
CA SER A 88 -26.27 -14.64 21.52
C SER A 88 -25.40 -15.86 21.82
N GLU A 89 -26.10 -16.94 22.09
CA GLU A 89 -25.61 -18.22 22.57
C GLU A 89 -24.98 -18.96 21.42
N ASP A 90 -23.65 -19.07 21.38
CA ASP A 90 -22.97 -20.07 20.57
C ASP A 90 -21.71 -20.56 21.29
N VAL A 91 -21.94 -21.19 22.45
CA VAL A 91 -20.89 -21.93 23.16
C VAL A 91 -20.86 -23.34 22.59
N ILE A 92 -19.92 -23.58 21.67
CA ILE A 92 -19.59 -24.92 21.17
C ILE A 92 -19.12 -25.77 22.37
N ARG A 93 -19.99 -26.63 22.89
CA ARG A 93 -19.63 -27.62 23.91
C ARG A 93 -18.89 -28.77 23.24
N LEU A 94 -17.57 -28.83 23.44
CA LEU A 94 -16.79 -30.04 23.18
C LEU A 94 -17.20 -31.11 24.19
N ARG A 95 -17.80 -32.20 23.71
CA ARG A 95 -18.04 -33.42 24.49
C ARG A 95 -16.69 -34.10 24.76
N PRO A 96 -16.29 -34.37 26.01
CA PRO A 96 -15.23 -35.32 26.26
C PRO A 96 -15.78 -36.75 26.11
N GLU A 97 -15.17 -37.51 25.20
CA GLU A 97 -15.27 -38.96 25.13
C GLU A 97 -14.54 -39.54 26.34
N ASN A 98 -15.29 -40.04 27.33
CA ASN A 98 -14.73 -40.96 28.33
C ASN A 98 -15.34 -42.33 28.11
N ASP A 99 -14.54 -43.15 27.45
CA ASP A 99 -14.53 -44.61 27.48
C ASP A 99 -14.30 -45.04 28.95
N ASP A 100 -15.24 -45.80 29.51
CA ASP A 100 -14.98 -46.58 30.72
C ASP A 100 -15.76 -47.89 30.63
N GLU A 101 -14.96 -48.95 30.46
CA GLU A 101 -15.29 -50.35 30.40
C GLU A 101 -16.18 -50.80 31.57
N ARG A 102 -17.14 -51.69 31.30
CA ARG A 102 -17.62 -52.64 32.30
C ARG A 102 -18.10 -53.95 31.71
#